data_AF-A0AAJ5YRN7-F1
#
_entry.id   AF-A0AAJ5YRN7-F1
#
_cell.length_a   1.000
_cell.length_b   1.000
_cell.length_c   1.000
_cell.angle_alpha   90.00
_cell.angle_beta   90.00
_cell.angle_gamma   90.00
#
_symmetry.space_group_name_H-M   'P 1'
#
loop_
_entity.id
_entity.type
_entity.pdbx_description
1 polymer ?
#
loop_
_entity_poly.entity_id
_entity_poly.type
_entity_poly.pdbx_seq_one_letter_code
_entity_poly.pdbx_strand_id
1 'polypeptide(L)'
;MAERGKIAFSLGKGGLGSKPNAAVKKLPRAFDEDDESNSVNPVVQTAIPMSKAAQRQKEDAEKIDASAFDYDGVYDKMKAIERQMKAKDQEADKGRKSKYMDKFMQAAEIRERDRLRAESKIIQRERAAEGDKYAGKESFVTSAYKEQQEELRRAEEEESIKEARERQKHKGVASFHQRMLDEENQRRERAIEALKDKDSQLESEATTEISDQQRAANAAALGRQVELNEENQIVDKRALLTSGLNVLKRKEPHEKQEPPPAASARAKRSQAMEDELLAKLLGNDS
;
A
#
# COMPACT_ATOMS: atom_id res chain seq x y z
N MET A 1 5.07 16.88 -52.61
CA MET A 1 5.78 15.59 -52.61
C MET A 1 5.96 15.14 -51.18
N ALA A 2 5.20 14.14 -50.73
CA ALA A 2 5.46 13.39 -49.50
C ALA A 2 4.69 12.06 -49.63
N GLU A 3 5.41 11.04 -50.06
CA GLU A 3 4.90 9.72 -50.41
C GLU A 3 4.64 8.92 -49.13
N ARG A 4 3.38 8.55 -48.86
CA ARG A 4 3.03 7.66 -47.75
C ARG A 4 3.21 6.22 -48.21
N GLY A 5 4.30 5.59 -47.77
CA GLY A 5 4.57 4.17 -48.01
C GLY A 5 3.48 3.28 -47.42
N LYS A 6 2.82 2.50 -48.29
CA LYS A 6 1.86 1.46 -47.90
C LYS A 6 2.66 0.19 -47.57
N ILE A 7 2.56 -0.30 -46.34
CA ILE A 7 3.11 -1.61 -45.95
C ILE A 7 2.00 -2.65 -46.19
N ALA A 8 2.18 -3.49 -47.19
CA ALA A 8 1.30 -4.64 -47.46
C ALA A 8 1.93 -5.91 -46.88
N PHE A 9 1.20 -6.60 -46.02
CA PHE A 9 1.60 -7.89 -45.46
C PHE A 9 1.04 -9.01 -46.34
N SER A 10 1.90 -9.76 -47.02
CA SER A 10 1.52 -10.98 -47.74
C SER A 10 1.70 -12.19 -46.82
N LEU A 11 0.60 -12.88 -46.48
CA LEU A 11 0.69 -14.22 -45.89
C LEU A 11 0.98 -15.21 -47.02
N GLY A 12 2.21 -15.75 -47.03
CA GLY A 12 2.58 -16.86 -47.89
C GLY A 12 1.78 -18.11 -47.53
N LYS A 13 0.89 -18.55 -48.42
CA LYS A 13 0.33 -19.91 -48.39
C LYS A 13 1.44 -20.90 -48.77
N GLY A 14 2.16 -21.41 -47.76
CA GLY A 14 3.04 -22.56 -47.91
C GLY A 14 2.21 -23.83 -48.13
N GLY A 15 2.46 -24.51 -49.25
CA GLY A 15 1.75 -25.72 -49.65
C GLY A 15 1.94 -26.88 -48.67
N LEU A 16 0.83 -27.58 -48.39
CA LEU A 16 0.82 -28.85 -47.69
C LEU A 16 1.39 -29.94 -48.60
N GLY A 17 2.69 -30.22 -48.45
CA GLY A 17 3.31 -31.44 -48.97
C GLY A 17 2.95 -32.63 -48.08
N SER A 18 2.07 -33.50 -48.58
CA SER A 18 1.82 -34.83 -48.03
C SER A 18 3.10 -35.69 -48.10
N LYS A 19 3.58 -36.17 -46.96
CA LYS A 19 4.61 -37.23 -46.86
C LYS A 19 4.01 -38.46 -46.13
N PRO A 20 4.42 -39.68 -46.49
CA PRO A 20 3.69 -40.90 -46.15
C PRO A 20 3.86 -41.35 -44.70
N ASN A 21 2.81 -42.00 -44.19
CA ASN A 21 2.67 -42.61 -42.86
C ASN A 21 3.92 -43.38 -42.40
N ALA A 22 4.66 -42.82 -41.44
CA ALA A 22 5.57 -43.59 -40.61
C ALA A 22 4.74 -44.26 -39.49
N ALA A 23 4.85 -45.59 -39.37
CA ALA A 23 4.13 -46.38 -38.38
C ALA A 23 4.41 -45.86 -36.95
N VAL A 24 3.37 -45.31 -36.32
CA VAL A 24 3.41 -44.87 -34.93
C VAL A 24 3.49 -46.11 -34.04
N LYS A 25 4.64 -46.34 -33.40
CA LYS A 25 4.75 -47.32 -32.31
C LYS A 25 3.92 -46.79 -31.14
N LYS A 26 2.85 -47.51 -30.77
CA LYS A 26 2.00 -47.18 -29.63
C LYS A 26 2.83 -47.32 -28.33
N LEU A 27 2.92 -46.25 -27.55
CA LEU A 27 3.44 -46.29 -26.18
C LEU A 27 2.39 -46.93 -25.27
N PRO A 28 2.78 -47.75 -24.26
CA PRO A 28 1.83 -48.38 -23.36
C PRO A 28 1.14 -47.31 -22.49
N ARG A 29 -0.18 -47.45 -22.34
CA ARG A 29 -1.00 -46.60 -21.47
C ARG A 29 -0.92 -47.13 -20.03
N ALA A 30 -0.93 -46.24 -19.05
CA ALA A 30 -0.71 -46.53 -17.64
C ALA A 30 -1.84 -47.32 -16.92
N PHE A 31 -2.80 -47.89 -17.64
CA PHE A 31 -3.98 -48.58 -17.06
C PHE A 31 -4.47 -49.75 -17.92
N ASP A 32 -3.57 -50.50 -18.57
CA ASP A 32 -3.90 -51.86 -19.02
C ASP A 32 -3.56 -52.83 -17.86
N GLU A 33 -4.60 -53.25 -17.13
CA GLU A 33 -4.54 -54.32 -16.13
C GLU A 33 -4.66 -55.67 -16.85
N ASP A 34 -3.52 -56.22 -17.28
CA ASP A 34 -3.38 -57.66 -17.52
C ASP A 34 -2.42 -58.21 -16.44
N ASP A 35 -3.01 -58.99 -15.53
CA ASP A 35 -2.41 -59.58 -14.35
C ASP A 35 -1.58 -60.83 -14.75
N GLU A 36 -0.30 -60.63 -15.05
CA GLU A 36 0.67 -61.71 -15.23
C GLU A 36 1.82 -61.54 -14.22
N SER A 37 1.78 -62.39 -13.19
CA SER A 37 2.73 -62.44 -12.09
C SER A 37 4.12 -62.85 -12.59
N ASN A 38 5.00 -61.88 -12.84
CA ASN A 38 6.43 -62.14 -13.03
C ASN A 38 7.22 -61.63 -11.82
N SER A 39 7.55 -62.54 -10.91
CA SER A 39 8.44 -62.32 -9.78
C SER A 39 9.87 -62.02 -10.26
N VAL A 40 10.18 -60.75 -10.48
CA VAL A 40 11.54 -60.28 -10.75
C VAL A 40 12.25 -59.90 -9.45
N ASN A 41 13.29 -60.68 -9.14
CA ASN A 41 14.26 -60.44 -8.07
C ASN A 41 14.75 -58.99 -8.05
N PRO A 42 15.02 -58.37 -6.87
CA PRO A 42 15.58 -57.02 -6.81
C PRO A 42 17.04 -57.07 -7.27
N VAL A 43 17.26 -56.92 -8.58
CA VAL A 43 18.58 -56.61 -9.12
C VAL A 43 18.99 -55.27 -8.52
N VAL A 44 20.03 -55.31 -7.69
CA VAL A 44 20.75 -54.12 -7.22
C VAL A 44 21.17 -53.35 -8.47
N GLN A 45 20.44 -52.28 -8.79
CA GLN A 45 20.77 -51.40 -9.89
C GLN A 45 22.05 -50.67 -9.51
N THR A 46 23.19 -51.19 -9.96
CA THR A 46 24.45 -50.45 -9.97
C THR A 46 24.22 -49.15 -10.72
N ALA A 47 24.38 -48.02 -10.04
CA ALA A 47 24.14 -46.69 -10.59
C ALA A 47 24.92 -46.51 -11.90
N ILE A 48 24.21 -46.41 -13.01
CA ILE A 48 24.80 -46.08 -14.31
C ILE A 48 25.37 -44.66 -14.18
N PRO A 49 26.65 -44.42 -14.54
CA PRO A 49 27.23 -43.09 -14.42
C PRO A 49 26.45 -42.10 -15.30
N MET A 50 25.97 -41.03 -14.67
CA MET A 50 25.28 -39.93 -15.32
C MET A 50 26.10 -39.41 -16.50
N SER A 51 25.46 -39.23 -17.66
CA SER A 51 26.15 -38.66 -18.84
C SER A 51 26.58 -37.22 -18.55
N LYS A 52 27.69 -36.78 -19.15
CA LYS A 52 28.23 -35.42 -18.99
C LYS A 52 27.21 -34.33 -19.37
N ALA A 53 26.30 -34.63 -20.31
CA ALA A 53 25.20 -33.74 -20.66
C ALA A 53 24.15 -33.62 -19.54
N ALA A 54 23.82 -34.74 -18.88
CA ALA A 54 22.89 -34.74 -17.75
C ALA A 54 23.50 -34.11 -16.49
N GLN A 55 24.83 -34.22 -16.28
CA GLN A 55 25.54 -33.49 -15.23
C GLN A 55 25.46 -31.97 -15.46
N ARG A 56 25.74 -31.50 -16.68
CA ARG A 56 25.59 -30.07 -17.03
C ARG A 56 24.18 -29.54 -16.81
N GLN A 57 23.16 -30.30 -17.22
CA GLN A 57 21.77 -29.91 -17.00
C GLN A 57 21.40 -29.84 -15.52
N LYS A 58 21.96 -30.73 -14.68
CA LYS A 58 21.79 -30.65 -13.22
C LYS A 58 22.52 -29.44 -12.64
N GLU A 59 23.77 -29.21 -13.01
CA GLU A 59 24.54 -28.03 -12.58
C GLU A 59 23.84 -26.73 -13.01
N ASP A 60 23.26 -26.69 -14.21
CA ASP A 60 22.54 -25.54 -14.70
C ASP A 60 21.19 -25.37 -13.99
N ALA A 61 20.52 -26.46 -13.60
CA ALA A 61 19.31 -26.42 -12.77
C ALA A 61 19.60 -26.00 -11.33
N GLU A 62 20.71 -26.45 -10.73
CA GLU A 62 21.15 -26.08 -9.38
C GLU A 62 21.56 -24.60 -9.29
N LYS A 63 22.02 -24.01 -10.40
CA LYS A 63 22.30 -22.56 -10.48
C LYS A 63 21.04 -21.69 -10.56
N ILE A 64 19.89 -22.26 -10.93
CA ILE A 64 18.64 -21.51 -10.98
C ILE A 64 18.11 -21.42 -9.55
N ASP A 65 17.97 -20.18 -9.04
CA ASP A 65 17.36 -19.95 -7.73
C ASP A 65 15.95 -20.54 -7.69
N ALA A 66 15.67 -21.33 -6.64
CA ALA A 66 14.36 -21.91 -6.38
C ALA A 66 13.27 -20.84 -6.26
N SER A 67 13.63 -19.61 -5.88
CA SER A 67 12.72 -18.48 -5.78
C SER A 67 12.34 -17.85 -7.13
N ALA A 68 13.03 -18.19 -8.23
CA ALA A 68 12.84 -17.58 -9.55
C ALA A 68 11.41 -17.72 -10.10
N PHE A 69 10.65 -18.72 -9.64
CA PHE A 69 9.28 -18.97 -10.05
C PHE A 69 8.23 -18.66 -8.95
N ASP A 70 8.65 -18.18 -7.78
CA ASP A 70 7.75 -17.87 -6.66
C ASP A 70 7.10 -16.48 -6.80
N TYR A 71 6.29 -16.32 -7.85
CA TYR A 71 5.57 -15.07 -8.11
C TYR A 71 4.51 -14.76 -7.05
N ASP A 72 3.86 -15.81 -6.53
CA ASP A 72 2.79 -15.67 -5.54
C ASP A 72 3.35 -15.22 -4.19
N GLY A 73 4.45 -15.83 -3.73
CA GLY A 73 5.13 -15.45 -2.49
C GLY A 73 5.59 -13.98 -2.50
N VAL A 74 6.15 -13.50 -3.61
CA VAL A 74 6.55 -12.08 -3.76
C VAL A 74 5.32 -11.16 -3.74
N TYR A 75 4.25 -11.52 -4.46
CA TYR A 75 3.03 -10.73 -4.49
C TYR A 75 2.36 -10.62 -3.11
N ASP A 76 2.24 -11.74 -2.40
CA ASP A 76 1.66 -11.79 -1.06
C ASP A 76 2.48 -10.97 -0.05
N LYS A 77 3.81 -11.05 -0.10
CA LYS A 77 4.70 -10.20 0.70
C LYS A 77 4.49 -8.71 0.39
N MET A 78 4.44 -8.34 -0.89
CA MET A 78 4.19 -6.96 -1.31
C MET A 78 2.81 -6.46 -0.82
N LYS A 79 1.76 -7.29 -0.93
CA LYS A 79 0.43 -6.97 -0.43
C LYS A 79 0.35 -6.89 1.08
N ALA A 80 1.09 -7.71 1.81
CA ALA A 80 1.19 -7.61 3.26
C ALA A 80 1.82 -6.26 3.66
N ILE A 81 2.88 -5.83 2.97
CA ILE A 81 3.51 -4.51 3.19
C ILE A 81 2.53 -3.38 2.87
N GLU A 82 1.84 -3.43 1.72
CA GLU A 82 0.81 -2.42 1.38
C GLU A 82 -0.27 -2.30 2.46
N ARG A 83 -0.74 -3.42 3.02
CA ARG A 83 -1.72 -3.41 4.12
C ARG A 83 -1.16 -2.76 5.38
N GLN A 84 0.11 -3.06 5.72
CA GLN A 84 0.79 -2.44 6.87
C GLN A 84 0.94 -0.92 6.67
N MET A 85 1.32 -0.46 5.48
CA MET A 85 1.42 0.97 5.19
C MET A 85 0.05 1.66 5.30
N LYS A 86 -1.00 1.07 4.72
CA LYS A 86 -2.36 1.59 4.83
C LYS A 86 -2.83 1.69 6.29
N ALA A 87 -2.49 0.72 7.13
CA ALA A 87 -2.83 0.76 8.55
C ALA A 87 -2.12 1.92 9.26
N LYS A 88 -0.84 2.17 8.95
CA LYS A 88 -0.07 3.32 9.48
C LYS A 88 -0.68 4.65 9.02
N ASP A 89 -1.06 4.76 7.75
CA ASP A 89 -1.71 5.95 7.20
C ASP A 89 -3.06 6.22 7.91
N GLN A 90 -3.84 5.18 8.15
CA GLN A 90 -5.11 5.28 8.90
C GLN A 90 -4.89 5.72 10.35
N GLU A 91 -3.83 5.24 10.99
CA GLU A 91 -3.48 5.65 12.35
C GLU A 91 -3.06 7.13 12.41
N ALA A 92 -2.23 7.58 11.46
CA ALA A 92 -1.87 8.98 11.31
C ALA A 92 -3.09 9.87 11.03
N ASP A 93 -4.06 9.38 10.26
CA ASP A 93 -5.28 10.11 9.91
C ASP A 93 -6.24 10.32 11.10
N LYS A 94 -6.15 9.54 12.19
CA LYS A 94 -7.01 9.71 13.38
C LYS A 94 -6.80 11.07 14.07
N GLY A 95 -5.61 11.65 13.98
CA GLY A 95 -5.31 12.97 14.55
C GLY A 95 -5.59 14.14 13.60
N ARG A 96 -5.96 13.88 12.34
CA ARG A 96 -6.10 14.93 11.33
C ARG A 96 -7.46 15.61 11.44
N LYS A 97 -7.48 16.94 11.26
CA LYS A 97 -8.72 17.71 11.10
C LYS A 97 -9.53 17.17 9.92
N SER A 98 -10.85 17.37 9.98
CA SER A 98 -11.75 16.93 8.91
C SER A 98 -11.34 17.55 7.56
N LYS A 99 -11.49 16.79 6.47
CA LYS A 99 -11.03 17.19 5.13
C LYS A 99 -11.71 18.43 4.55
N TYR A 100 -12.90 18.77 5.06
CA TYR A 100 -13.78 19.78 4.44
C TYR A 100 -14.23 20.91 5.36
N MET A 101 -14.06 20.82 6.69
CA MET A 101 -14.54 21.88 7.60
C MET A 101 -13.87 23.23 7.31
N ASP A 102 -12.56 23.24 7.10
CA ASP A 102 -11.83 24.48 6.79
C ASP A 102 -12.35 25.14 5.50
N LYS A 103 -12.70 24.32 4.49
CA LYS A 103 -13.29 24.83 3.23
C LYS A 103 -14.69 25.39 3.44
N PHE A 104 -15.47 24.79 4.34
CA PHE A 104 -16.79 25.29 4.68
C PHE A 104 -16.70 26.66 5.38
N MET A 105 -15.77 26.80 6.33
CA MET A 105 -15.51 28.08 7.00
C MET A 105 -15.03 29.15 6.02
N GLN A 106 -14.07 28.82 5.15
CA GLN A 106 -13.61 29.71 4.08
C GLN A 106 -14.74 30.13 3.14
N ALA A 107 -15.64 29.21 2.77
CA ALA A 107 -16.78 29.54 1.92
C ALA A 107 -17.79 30.47 2.61
N ALA A 108 -17.97 30.34 3.93
CA ALA A 108 -18.78 31.26 4.71
C ALA A 108 -18.16 32.66 4.74
N GLU A 109 -16.84 32.76 4.99
CA GLU A 109 -16.09 34.02 4.97
C GLU A 109 -16.15 34.71 3.59
N ILE A 110 -16.00 33.94 2.51
CA ILE A 110 -16.13 34.46 1.14
C ILE A 110 -17.50 35.08 0.92
N ARG A 111 -18.58 34.40 1.35
CA ARG A 111 -19.96 34.90 1.19
C ARG A 111 -20.19 36.19 1.98
N GLU A 112 -19.69 36.27 3.21
CA GLU A 112 -19.80 37.49 4.03
C GLU A 112 -19.09 38.67 3.37
N ARG A 113 -17.89 38.43 2.85
CA ARG A 113 -17.11 39.44 2.13
C ARG A 113 -17.72 39.84 0.79
N ASP A 114 -18.35 38.91 0.08
CA ASP A 114 -19.13 39.19 -1.13
C ASP A 114 -20.35 40.06 -0.81
N ARG A 115 -21.05 39.78 0.30
CA ARG A 115 -22.17 40.60 0.78
C ARG A 115 -21.73 42.04 1.06
N LEU A 116 -20.65 42.22 1.82
CA LEU A 116 -20.11 43.55 2.13
C LEU A 116 -19.68 44.32 0.87
N ARG A 117 -19.12 43.64 -0.14
CA ARG A 117 -18.78 44.26 -1.43
C ARG A 117 -20.00 44.60 -2.28
N ALA A 118 -21.06 43.80 -2.21
CA ALA A 118 -22.31 44.13 -2.89
C ALA A 118 -22.95 45.37 -2.25
N GLU A 119 -23.03 45.43 -0.92
CA GLU A 119 -23.55 46.59 -0.19
C GLU A 119 -22.76 47.86 -0.49
N SER A 120 -21.42 47.79 -0.49
CA SER A 120 -20.59 48.97 -0.81
C SER A 120 -20.78 49.45 -2.25
N LYS A 121 -20.91 48.53 -3.23
CA LYS A 121 -21.23 48.88 -4.63
C LYS A 121 -22.63 49.48 -4.78
N ILE A 122 -23.61 48.98 -4.01
CA ILE A 122 -24.97 49.54 -3.98
C ILE A 122 -24.92 50.99 -3.48
N ILE A 123 -24.26 51.24 -2.34
CA ILE A 123 -24.12 52.60 -1.77
C ILE A 123 -23.42 53.54 -2.75
N GLN A 124 -22.36 53.08 -3.43
CA GLN A 124 -21.67 53.89 -4.43
C GLN A 124 -22.57 54.23 -5.63
N ARG A 125 -23.38 53.27 -6.09
CA ARG A 125 -24.35 53.48 -7.16
C ARG A 125 -25.45 54.47 -6.76
N GLU A 126 -25.97 54.35 -5.54
CA GLU A 126 -26.95 55.28 -5.00
C GLU A 126 -26.38 56.70 -4.90
N ARG A 127 -25.14 56.86 -4.41
CA ARG A 127 -24.46 58.16 -4.37
C ARG A 127 -24.20 58.75 -5.74
N ALA A 128 -23.85 57.94 -6.73
CA ALA A 128 -23.67 58.42 -8.10
C ALA A 128 -25.00 58.93 -8.68
N ALA A 129 -26.10 58.19 -8.47
CA ALA A 129 -27.44 58.60 -8.92
C ALA A 129 -27.99 59.82 -8.17
N GLU A 130 -27.62 59.99 -6.89
CA GLU A 130 -27.95 61.16 -6.10
C GLU A 130 -27.03 62.36 -6.39
N GLY A 131 -25.79 62.11 -6.82
CA GLY A 131 -24.79 63.12 -7.16
C GLY A 131 -25.28 64.12 -8.20
N ASP A 132 -26.06 63.68 -9.20
CA ASP A 132 -26.68 64.56 -10.19
C ASP A 132 -27.63 65.59 -9.56
N LYS A 133 -28.28 65.23 -8.44
CA LYS A 133 -29.21 66.11 -7.70
C LYS A 133 -28.48 67.11 -6.79
N TYR A 134 -27.21 66.85 -6.47
CA TYR A 134 -26.42 67.65 -5.53
C TYR A 134 -25.10 68.15 -6.12
N ALA A 135 -24.98 68.21 -7.45
CA ALA A 135 -23.76 68.62 -8.16
C ALA A 135 -23.22 70.01 -7.76
N GLY A 136 -24.08 70.90 -7.27
CA GLY A 136 -23.70 72.24 -6.79
C GLY A 136 -23.38 72.34 -5.29
N LYS A 137 -23.34 71.22 -4.56
CA LYS A 137 -23.01 71.18 -3.12
C LYS A 137 -21.67 70.47 -2.89
N GLU A 138 -20.95 70.93 -1.87
CA GLU A 138 -19.67 70.32 -1.46
C GLU A 138 -19.87 68.86 -1.02
N SER A 139 -19.00 67.96 -1.49
CA SER A 139 -19.00 66.54 -1.10
C SER A 139 -17.87 66.28 -0.09
N PHE A 140 -18.24 65.84 1.11
CA PHE A 140 -17.27 65.55 2.17
C PHE A 140 -17.10 64.05 2.34
N VAL A 141 -15.88 63.56 2.11
CA VAL A 141 -15.50 62.16 2.35
C VAL A 141 -14.61 62.11 3.57
N THR A 142 -15.02 61.36 4.61
CA THR A 142 -14.24 61.17 5.82
C THR A 142 -12.98 60.35 5.54
N SER A 143 -11.89 60.58 6.29
CA SER A 143 -10.64 59.82 6.16
C SER A 143 -10.88 58.31 6.30
N ALA A 144 -11.69 57.91 7.28
CA ALA A 144 -12.05 56.52 7.54
C ALA A 144 -12.72 55.83 6.32
N TYR A 145 -13.56 56.55 5.57
CA TYR A 145 -14.20 55.99 4.37
C TYR A 145 -13.20 55.82 3.21
N LYS A 146 -12.22 56.73 3.07
CA LYS A 146 -11.14 56.59 2.09
C LYS A 146 -10.28 55.36 2.41
N GLU A 147 -9.89 55.20 3.67
CA GLU A 147 -9.13 54.04 4.16
C GLU A 147 -9.89 52.73 3.92
N GLN A 148 -11.21 52.71 4.22
CA GLN A 148 -12.06 51.54 3.95
C GLN A 148 -12.14 51.20 2.45
N GLN A 149 -12.24 52.20 1.57
CA GLN A 149 -12.23 51.99 0.12
C GLN A 149 -10.89 51.43 -0.37
N GLU A 150 -9.77 51.95 0.15
CA GLU A 150 -8.43 51.48 -0.21
C GLU A 150 -8.18 50.05 0.28
N GLU A 151 -8.60 49.71 1.49
CA GLU A 151 -8.51 48.36 2.04
C GLU A 151 -9.32 47.36 1.21
N LEU A 152 -10.56 47.70 0.85
CA LEU A 152 -11.39 46.87 -0.02
C LEU A 152 -10.77 46.68 -1.41
N ARG A 153 -10.20 47.75 -2.00
CA ARG A 153 -9.55 47.67 -3.31
C ARG A 153 -8.30 46.78 -3.25
N ARG A 154 -7.48 46.94 -2.20
CA ARG A 154 -6.30 46.11 -1.97
C ARG A 154 -6.66 44.64 -1.80
N ALA A 155 -7.70 44.35 -1.01
CA ALA A 155 -8.17 42.98 -0.81
C ALA A 155 -8.70 42.35 -2.10
N GLU A 156 -9.39 43.12 -2.96
CA GLU A 156 -9.86 42.64 -4.27
C GLU A 156 -8.70 42.35 -5.22
N GLU A 157 -7.67 43.21 -5.27
CA GLU A 157 -6.47 43.00 -6.07
C GLU A 157 -5.69 41.75 -5.63
N GLU A 158 -5.44 41.59 -4.33
CA GLU A 158 -4.73 40.43 -3.78
C GLU A 158 -5.44 39.12 -4.08
N GLU A 159 -6.75 39.10 -3.97
CA GLU A 159 -7.54 37.92 -4.31
C GLU A 159 -7.61 37.65 -5.80
N SER A 160 -7.69 38.68 -6.64
CA SER A 160 -7.68 38.49 -8.09
C SER A 160 -6.38 37.83 -8.55
N ILE A 161 -5.24 38.20 -7.93
CA ILE A 161 -3.93 37.59 -8.20
C ILE A 161 -3.91 36.15 -7.69
N LYS A 162 -4.45 35.90 -6.50
CA LYS A 162 -4.54 34.54 -5.92
C LYS A 162 -5.41 33.64 -6.78
N GLU A 163 -6.58 34.11 -7.19
CA GLU A 163 -7.51 33.39 -8.05
C GLU A 163 -6.88 33.13 -9.43
N ALA A 164 -6.19 34.10 -10.02
CA ALA A 164 -5.48 33.90 -11.28
C ALA A 164 -4.41 32.80 -11.17
N ARG A 165 -3.65 32.78 -10.07
CA ARG A 165 -2.67 31.70 -9.78
C ARG A 165 -3.35 30.35 -9.56
N GLU A 166 -4.48 30.30 -8.86
CA GLU A 166 -5.22 29.06 -8.63
C GLU A 166 -5.83 28.51 -9.93
N ARG A 167 -6.44 29.37 -10.75
CA ARG A 167 -6.92 29.02 -12.10
C ARG A 167 -5.82 28.39 -12.96
N GLN A 168 -4.59 28.90 -12.88
CA GLN A 168 -3.44 28.31 -13.58
C GLN A 168 -3.02 26.94 -13.03
N LYS A 169 -3.28 26.63 -11.75
CA LYS A 169 -2.96 25.33 -11.13
C LYS A 169 -3.97 24.23 -11.49
N HIS A 170 -5.21 24.58 -11.83
CA HIS A 170 -6.25 23.61 -12.15
C HIS A 170 -6.10 23.04 -13.57
N LYS A 171 -5.23 22.03 -13.73
CA LYS A 171 -4.92 21.34 -15.01
C LYS A 171 -5.99 20.34 -15.49
N GLY A 172 -7.26 20.51 -15.11
CA GLY A 172 -8.38 19.67 -15.54
C GLY A 172 -8.32 18.19 -15.10
N VAL A 173 -9.22 17.38 -15.65
CA VAL A 173 -9.44 15.97 -15.27
C VAL A 173 -8.28 15.06 -15.67
N ALA A 174 -7.61 15.33 -16.80
CA ALA A 174 -6.42 14.56 -17.22
C ALA A 174 -5.31 14.60 -16.17
N SER A 175 -5.05 15.77 -15.57
CA SER A 175 -4.06 15.91 -14.49
C SER A 175 -4.44 15.19 -13.19
N PHE A 176 -5.74 14.94 -12.98
CA PHE A 176 -6.23 14.16 -11.85
C PHE A 176 -5.93 12.67 -12.06
N HIS A 177 -6.22 12.13 -13.25
CA HIS A 177 -5.88 10.75 -13.59
C HIS A 177 -4.38 10.51 -13.57
N GLN A 178 -3.59 11.45 -14.10
CA GLN A 178 -2.12 11.37 -13.99
C GLN A 178 -1.68 11.26 -12.53
N ARG A 179 -2.16 12.16 -11.66
CA ARG A 179 -1.85 12.11 -10.22
C ARG A 179 -2.28 10.82 -9.54
N MET A 180 -3.45 10.27 -9.91
CA MET A 180 -3.93 9.00 -9.37
C MET A 180 -3.00 7.85 -9.76
N LEU A 181 -2.59 7.79 -11.03
CA LEU A 181 -1.66 6.78 -11.52
C LEU A 181 -0.27 6.94 -10.89
N ASP A 182 0.21 8.17 -10.76
CA ASP A 182 1.49 8.48 -10.10
C ASP A 182 1.47 8.06 -8.63
N GLU A 183 0.38 8.32 -7.91
CA GLU A 183 0.20 7.90 -6.50
C GLU A 183 0.16 6.37 -6.37
N GLU A 184 -0.52 5.67 -7.27
CA GLU A 184 -0.52 4.20 -7.31
C GLU A 184 0.86 3.63 -7.62
N ASN A 185 1.59 4.22 -8.57
CA ASN A 185 2.96 3.82 -8.91
C ASN A 185 3.89 4.04 -7.71
N GLN A 186 3.86 5.21 -7.07
CA GLN A 186 4.66 5.49 -5.87
C GLN A 186 4.36 4.52 -4.72
N ARG A 187 3.08 4.16 -4.52
CA ARG A 187 2.70 3.18 -3.49
C ARG A 187 3.30 1.80 -3.78
N ARG A 188 3.27 1.36 -5.04
CA ARG A 188 3.89 0.09 -5.46
C ARG A 188 5.41 0.13 -5.33
N GLU A 189 6.05 1.20 -5.79
CA GLU A 189 7.49 1.39 -5.69
C GLU A 189 7.96 1.32 -4.23
N ARG A 190 7.29 2.02 -3.32
CA ARG A 190 7.57 1.95 -1.87
C ARG A 190 7.39 0.55 -1.30
N ALA A 191 6.38 -0.19 -1.74
CA ALA A 191 6.17 -1.56 -1.28
C ALA A 191 7.27 -2.50 -1.78
N ILE A 192 7.76 -2.32 -3.01
CA ILE A 192 8.87 -3.07 -3.59
C ILE A 192 10.19 -2.72 -2.89
N GLU A 193 10.44 -1.43 -2.62
CA GLU A 193 11.63 -0.98 -1.90
C GLU A 193 11.66 -1.55 -0.48
N ALA A 194 10.55 -1.44 0.26
CA ALA A 194 10.42 -2.03 1.59
C ALA A 194 10.54 -3.57 1.58
N LEU A 195 10.17 -4.23 0.49
CA LEU A 195 10.38 -5.67 0.33
C LEU A 195 11.86 -5.99 0.14
N LYS A 196 12.56 -5.26 -0.74
CA LYS A 196 14.01 -5.38 -0.93
C LYS A 196 14.79 -5.13 0.35
N ASP A 197 14.39 -4.12 1.12
CA ASP A 197 15.01 -3.83 2.41
C ASP A 197 14.81 -4.98 3.40
N LYS A 198 13.60 -5.57 3.45
CA LYS A 198 13.34 -6.76 4.28
C LYS A 198 14.15 -7.97 3.85
N ASP A 199 14.22 -8.24 2.55
CA ASP A 199 14.98 -9.38 2.03
C ASP A 199 16.49 -9.18 2.30
N SER A 200 17.03 -7.96 2.14
CA SER A 200 18.43 -7.66 2.48
C SER A 200 18.72 -7.75 3.99
N GLN A 201 17.76 -7.37 4.84
CA GLN A 201 17.86 -7.56 6.29
C GLN A 201 17.91 -9.05 6.65
N LEU A 202 17.05 -9.88 6.05
CA LEU A 202 17.05 -11.33 6.28
C LEU A 202 18.37 -11.98 5.86
N GLU A 203 18.97 -11.54 4.74
CA GLU A 203 20.31 -11.99 4.31
C GLU A 203 21.42 -11.54 5.29
N SER A 204 21.31 -10.32 5.85
CA SER A 204 22.27 -9.83 6.85
C SER A 204 22.14 -10.56 8.20
N GLU A 205 20.93 -10.94 8.61
CA GLU A 205 20.69 -11.72 9.83
C GLU A 205 21.10 -13.19 9.66
N ALA A 206 20.98 -13.75 8.46
CA ALA A 206 21.47 -15.09 8.12
C ALA A 206 23.01 -15.17 8.12
N THR A 207 23.71 -14.07 7.81
CA THR A 207 25.18 -14.00 7.79
C THR A 207 25.79 -13.58 9.13
N THR A 208 25.01 -13.05 10.07
CA THR A 208 25.42 -12.99 11.49
C THR A 208 25.36 -14.39 12.09
N GLU A 209 26.35 -15.22 11.79
CA GLU A 209 26.60 -16.45 12.51
C GLU A 209 26.78 -16.10 13.99
N ILE A 210 25.72 -16.23 14.80
CA ILE A 210 25.80 -16.10 16.25
C ILE A 210 26.92 -17.04 16.69
N SER A 211 28.00 -16.46 17.20
CA SER A 211 29.18 -17.20 17.66
C SER A 211 28.73 -18.31 18.59
N ASP A 212 29.34 -19.48 18.47
CA ASP A 212 29.01 -20.63 19.32
C ASP A 212 29.11 -20.30 20.82
N GLN A 213 29.95 -19.33 21.21
CA GLN A 213 29.98 -18.77 22.56
C GLN A 213 28.67 -18.06 22.96
N GLN A 214 28.15 -17.20 22.09
CA GLN A 214 26.88 -16.49 22.32
C GLN A 214 25.70 -17.48 22.34
N ARG A 215 25.78 -18.52 21.51
CA ARG A 215 24.77 -19.57 21.43
C ARG A 215 24.76 -20.42 22.71
N ALA A 216 25.93 -20.74 23.27
CA ALA A 216 26.05 -21.42 24.56
C ALA A 216 25.58 -20.54 25.73
N ALA A 217 25.89 -19.24 25.74
CA ALA A 217 25.43 -18.31 26.77
C ALA A 217 23.89 -18.18 26.79
N ASN A 218 23.27 -18.10 25.61
CA ASN A 218 21.80 -18.09 25.49
C ASN A 218 21.17 -19.40 25.96
N ALA A 219 21.79 -20.55 25.66
CA ALA A 219 21.32 -21.85 26.14
C ALA A 219 21.46 -21.99 27.67
N ALA A 220 22.55 -21.49 28.25
CA ALA A 220 22.76 -21.44 29.69
C ALA A 220 21.73 -20.55 30.39
N ALA A 221 21.37 -19.40 29.81
CA ALA A 221 20.30 -18.53 30.31
C ALA A 221 18.92 -19.22 30.29
N LEU A 222 18.70 -20.14 29.35
CA LEU A 222 17.52 -21.01 29.30
C LEU A 222 17.61 -22.23 30.23
N GLY A 223 18.65 -22.31 31.08
CA GLY A 223 18.87 -23.41 32.02
C GLY A 223 19.38 -24.70 31.38
N ARG A 224 19.89 -24.65 30.14
CA ARG A 224 20.48 -25.81 29.45
C ARG A 224 21.99 -25.82 29.66
N GLN A 225 22.52 -26.98 30.02
CA GLN A 225 23.96 -27.17 30.20
C GLN A 225 24.59 -27.48 28.85
N VAL A 226 25.48 -26.60 28.37
CA VAL A 226 26.20 -26.75 27.10
C VAL A 226 27.70 -26.63 27.39
N GLU A 227 28.46 -27.63 26.97
CA GLU A 227 29.91 -27.66 27.15
C GLU A 227 30.63 -27.08 25.93
N LEU A 228 31.61 -26.22 26.19
CA LEU A 228 32.47 -25.60 25.19
C LEU A 228 33.86 -26.23 25.27
N ASN A 229 34.47 -26.49 24.11
CA ASN A 229 35.86 -26.93 24.03
C ASN A 229 36.83 -25.73 24.20
N GLU A 230 38.13 -26.00 24.32
CA GLU A 230 39.18 -24.98 24.45
C GLU A 230 39.22 -23.99 23.26
N GLU A 231 38.72 -24.41 22.10
CA GLU A 231 38.55 -23.58 20.91
C GLU A 231 37.23 -22.80 20.88
N ASN A 232 36.48 -22.76 21.99
CA ASN A 232 35.17 -22.11 22.14
C ASN A 232 34.07 -22.64 21.22
N GLN A 233 34.21 -23.87 20.74
CA GLN A 233 33.21 -24.58 19.95
C GLN A 233 32.34 -25.45 20.85
N ILE A 234 31.05 -25.58 20.50
CA ILE A 234 30.12 -26.42 21.27
C ILE A 234 30.41 -27.90 20.98
N VAL A 235 30.72 -28.65 22.04
CA VAL A 235 31.03 -30.09 21.94
C VAL A 235 29.78 -30.87 21.52
N ASP A 236 28.64 -30.59 22.16
CA ASP A 236 27.36 -31.27 21.90
C ASP A 236 26.26 -30.30 21.43
N LYS A 237 26.07 -30.22 20.10
CA LYS A 237 25.01 -29.40 19.50
C LYS A 237 23.60 -29.83 19.91
N ARG A 238 23.42 -31.06 20.38
CA ARG A 238 22.12 -31.57 20.89
C ARG A 238 21.71 -30.91 22.19
N ALA A 239 22.67 -30.51 23.04
CA ALA A 239 22.39 -29.84 24.30
C ALA A 239 21.78 -28.43 24.11
N LEU A 240 21.95 -27.85 22.92
CA LEU A 240 21.28 -26.60 22.52
C LEU A 240 19.78 -26.79 22.23
N LEU A 241 19.37 -28.01 21.86
CA LEU A 241 18.00 -28.31 21.49
C LEU A 241 17.10 -28.40 22.73
N THR A 242 15.84 -28.02 22.57
CA THR A 242 14.80 -28.24 23.57
C THR A 242 14.63 -29.74 23.79
N SER A 243 14.80 -30.22 25.03
CA SER A 243 14.50 -31.59 25.39
C SER A 243 12.98 -31.83 25.36
N GLY A 244 12.48 -32.40 24.26
CA GLY A 244 11.07 -32.76 24.09
C GLY A 244 10.72 -33.15 22.66
N LEU A 245 9.69 -33.99 22.49
CA LEU A 245 9.06 -34.19 21.18
C LEU A 245 8.42 -32.85 20.78
N ASN A 246 8.66 -32.36 19.55
CA ASN A 246 8.04 -31.14 19.01
C ASN A 246 6.52 -31.35 18.76
N VAL A 247 5.77 -31.67 19.80
CA VAL A 247 4.31 -31.75 19.74
C VAL A 247 3.83 -30.31 19.81
N LEU A 248 3.60 -29.72 18.63
CA LEU A 248 2.87 -28.46 18.53
C LEU A 248 1.56 -28.66 19.28
N LYS A 249 1.41 -28.00 20.45
CA LYS A 249 0.14 -27.95 21.15
C LYS A 249 -0.84 -27.35 20.13
N ARG A 250 -1.77 -28.17 19.62
CA ARG A 250 -2.79 -27.70 18.68
C ARG A 250 -3.41 -26.46 19.30
N LYS A 251 -3.33 -25.35 18.57
CA LYS A 251 -3.96 -24.11 18.96
C LYS A 251 -5.43 -24.43 19.21
N GLU A 252 -5.89 -24.22 20.44
CA GLU A 252 -7.31 -24.34 20.78
C GLU A 252 -8.09 -23.56 19.71
N PRO A 253 -9.17 -24.12 19.14
CA PRO A 253 -9.98 -23.38 18.18
C PRO A 253 -10.40 -22.09 18.88
N HIS A 254 -9.97 -20.96 18.35
CA HIS A 254 -10.44 -19.66 18.81
C HIS A 254 -11.96 -19.72 18.80
N GLU A 255 -12.56 -19.70 19.98
CA GLU A 255 -13.97 -19.49 20.16
C GLU A 255 -14.33 -18.27 19.33
N LYS A 256 -15.18 -18.46 18.33
CA LYS A 256 -15.80 -17.37 17.59
C LYS A 256 -16.63 -16.61 18.62
N GLN A 257 -16.04 -15.62 19.26
CA GLN A 257 -16.82 -14.57 19.89
C GLN A 257 -17.58 -13.90 18.76
N GLU A 258 -18.86 -14.26 18.62
CA GLU A 258 -19.75 -13.49 17.78
C GLU A 258 -19.68 -12.03 18.23
N PRO A 259 -19.60 -11.07 17.29
CA PRO A 259 -19.63 -9.67 17.65
C PRO A 259 -20.89 -9.42 18.48
N PRO A 260 -20.81 -8.70 19.62
CA PRO A 260 -21.99 -8.40 20.40
C PRO A 260 -23.03 -7.73 19.50
N PRO A 261 -24.33 -8.04 19.64
CA PRO A 261 -25.35 -7.48 18.75
C PRO A 261 -25.23 -5.97 18.75
N ALA A 262 -25.17 -5.37 17.55
CA ALA A 262 -24.92 -3.94 17.34
C ALA A 262 -25.87 -3.02 18.14
N ALA A 263 -27.03 -3.54 18.54
CA ALA A 263 -27.98 -2.89 19.44
C ALA A 263 -27.36 -2.56 20.82
N SER A 264 -26.54 -3.46 21.39
CA SER A 264 -25.96 -3.29 22.73
C SER A 264 -24.85 -2.23 22.77
N ALA A 265 -24.05 -2.11 21.71
CA ALA A 265 -22.99 -1.10 21.62
C ALA A 265 -23.59 0.31 21.44
N ARG A 266 -24.68 0.43 20.68
CA ARG A 266 -25.41 1.70 20.50
C ARG A 266 -26.14 2.12 21.77
N ALA A 267 -26.80 1.18 22.46
CA ALA A 267 -27.47 1.44 23.74
C ALA A 267 -26.49 1.83 24.86
N LYS A 268 -25.33 1.18 24.94
CA LYS A 268 -24.26 1.56 25.89
C LYS A 268 -23.72 2.96 25.61
N ARG A 269 -23.58 3.33 24.32
CA ARG A 269 -23.14 4.68 23.93
C ARG A 269 -24.19 5.75 24.23
N SER A 270 -25.49 5.46 24.06
CA SER A 270 -26.55 6.42 24.40
C SER A 270 -26.66 6.60 25.92
N GLN A 271 -26.57 5.52 26.70
CA GLN A 271 -26.57 5.59 28.16
C GLN A 271 -25.37 6.40 28.67
N ALA A 272 -24.16 6.17 28.14
CA ALA A 272 -22.99 6.96 28.52
C ALA A 272 -23.15 8.47 28.20
N MET A 273 -23.79 8.82 27.08
CA MET A 273 -24.09 10.22 26.74
C MET A 273 -25.15 10.83 27.66
N GLU A 274 -26.18 10.06 28.03
CA GLU A 274 -27.21 10.50 28.98
C GLU A 274 -26.61 10.74 30.38
N ASP A 275 -25.73 9.85 30.84
CA ASP A 275 -25.03 9.97 32.11
C ASP A 275 -24.07 11.19 32.11
N GLU A 276 -23.35 11.44 31.02
CA GLU A 276 -22.50 12.65 30.88
C GLU A 276 -23.33 13.95 30.89
N LEU A 277 -24.50 13.95 30.23
CA LEU A 277 -25.40 15.10 30.24
C LEU A 277 -26.02 15.34 31.63
N LEU A 278 -26.41 14.28 32.33
CA LEU A 278 -26.90 14.36 33.71
C LEU A 278 -25.81 14.84 34.66
N ALA A 279 -24.59 14.33 34.55
CA ALA A 279 -23.45 14.79 35.34
C ALA A 279 -23.14 16.27 35.11
N LYS A 280 -23.26 16.74 33.87
CA LYS A 280 -23.06 18.16 33.52
C LYS A 280 -24.22 19.06 33.98
N LEU A 281 -25.44 18.53 34.05
CA LEU A 281 -26.60 19.24 34.59
C LEU A 281 -26.55 19.34 36.12
N LEU A 282 -26.12 18.26 36.80
CA LEU A 282 -25.95 18.21 38.26
C LEU A 282 -24.69 18.93 38.75
N GLY A 283 -23.67 19.08 37.89
CA GLY A 283 -22.41 19.75 38.21
C GLY A 283 -22.41 21.27 37.97
N ASN A 284 -23.54 21.86 37.57
CA ASN A 284 -23.68 23.30 37.30
C ASN A 284 -24.34 24.08 38.46
N ASP A 285 -24.64 23.43 39.58
CA ASP A 285 -25.09 24.07 40.81
C ASP A 285 -23.96 24.03 41.86
N SER A 286 -22.92 24.85 41.67
CA SER A 286 -21.96 25.28 42.72
C SER A 286 -21.33 26.62 42.33
#